data_AF-A0A8T4RC21-F1
#
_entry.id   AF-A0A8T4RC21-F1
#
_cell.length_a   1.000
_cell.length_b   1.000
_cell.length_c   1.000
_cell.angle_alpha   90.00
_cell.angle_beta   90.00
_cell.angle_gamma   90.00
#
_symmetry.space_group_name_H-M   'P 1'
#
loop_
_entity.id
_entity.type
_entity.pdbx_description
1 polymer ?
#
loop_
_entity_poly.entity_id
_entity_poly.type
_entity_poly.pdbx_seq_one_letter_code
_entity_poly.pdbx_strand_id
1 'polypeptide(L)'
;MTKKMFFDAGPLITLIMSRQIDLLPALKKKFNGEFYITPAVHLELVERPLSIRRFSLEALEVEKLIREGVLNVYELVPSGKVNELINLANHSFFINGKSLDILQSGEMESIVSALQEDSPIVMDERTLRLLIENPTEMKSLLEKRFQKNVDCDIEKAKAFSKSLQEVPIIRSIELIAVSYRLGLLNNYIPEGKDGQSVLLDSLFWAAKYGGCAVTQDEIEEMKKELLKK
;
A
#
# COMPACT_ATOMS: atom_id res chain seq x y z
N MET A 1 -4.91 -19.22 15.16
CA MET A 1 -4.03 -18.84 14.03
C MET A 1 -3.29 -17.57 14.41
N THR A 2 -2.02 -17.45 14.02
CA THR A 2 -1.26 -16.21 14.19
C THR A 2 -1.81 -15.14 13.24
N LYS A 3 -1.99 -13.91 13.72
CA LYS A 3 -2.46 -12.80 12.87
C LYS A 3 -1.44 -12.51 11.78
N LYS A 4 -1.91 -12.17 10.59
CA LYS A 4 -1.05 -11.84 9.44
C LYS A 4 -1.44 -10.48 8.89
N MET A 5 -0.47 -9.79 8.28
CA MET A 5 -0.69 -8.56 7.51
C MET A 5 0.31 -8.55 6.36
N PHE A 6 -0.18 -8.31 5.15
CA PHE A 6 0.65 -8.25 3.96
C PHE A 6 1.02 -6.80 3.64
N PHE A 7 2.17 -6.59 3.01
CA PHE A 7 2.67 -5.29 2.60
C PHE A 7 3.03 -5.34 1.12
N ASP A 8 2.48 -4.40 0.37
CA ASP A 8 2.93 -4.09 -0.98
C ASP A 8 4.21 -3.23 -0.96
N ALA A 9 4.87 -3.09 -2.10
CA ALA A 9 6.07 -2.26 -2.26
C ALA A 9 5.80 -0.78 -1.98
N GLY A 10 4.68 -0.23 -2.47
CA GLY A 10 4.35 1.19 -2.37
C GLY A 10 4.42 1.74 -0.94
N PRO A 11 3.69 1.16 0.04
CA PRO A 11 3.75 1.59 1.44
C PRO A 11 5.12 1.51 2.08
N LEU A 12 5.92 0.49 1.76
CA LEU A 12 7.27 0.35 2.30
C LEU A 12 8.19 1.44 1.74
N ILE A 13 8.08 1.73 0.44
CA ILE A 13 8.77 2.87 -0.19
C ILE A 13 8.34 4.17 0.48
N THR A 14 7.04 4.40 0.66
CA THR A 14 6.52 5.59 1.34
C THR A 14 7.15 5.74 2.72
N LEU A 15 7.11 4.70 3.55
CA LEU A 15 7.64 4.72 4.92
C LEU A 15 9.15 4.97 4.97
N ILE A 16 9.91 4.48 4.00
CA ILE A 16 11.35 4.75 3.91
C ILE A 16 11.58 6.22 3.52
N MET A 17 10.92 6.68 2.46
CA MET A 17 11.04 8.06 1.95
C MET A 17 10.57 9.10 2.96
N SER A 18 9.60 8.77 3.81
CA SER A 18 9.10 9.62 4.88
C SER A 18 9.85 9.47 6.21
N ARG A 19 10.91 8.63 6.27
CA ARG A 19 11.71 8.35 7.49
C ARG A 19 10.89 7.76 8.64
N GLN A 20 9.95 6.90 8.32
CA GLN A 20 8.99 6.28 9.25
C GLN A 20 9.05 4.75 9.25
N ILE A 21 9.97 4.15 8.50
CA ILE A 21 10.10 2.68 8.42
C ILE A 21 10.40 2.02 9.77
N ASP A 22 11.09 2.72 10.66
CA ASP A 22 11.39 2.28 12.03
C ASP A 22 10.15 2.14 12.93
N LEU A 23 8.96 2.53 12.46
CA LEU A 23 7.70 2.25 13.15
C LEU A 23 7.30 0.78 13.05
N LEU A 24 7.72 0.06 12.00
CA LEU A 24 7.27 -1.31 11.75
C LEU A 24 7.59 -2.30 12.89
N PRO A 25 8.79 -2.31 13.51
CA PRO A 25 9.07 -3.19 14.65
C PRO A 25 8.12 -2.95 15.83
N ALA A 26 7.87 -1.67 16.16
CA ALA A 26 6.97 -1.30 17.25
C ALA A 26 5.51 -1.63 16.94
N LEU A 27 5.08 -1.40 15.71
CA LEU A 27 3.75 -1.77 15.21
C LEU A 27 3.56 -3.29 15.23
N LYS A 28 4.53 -4.07 14.76
CA LYS A 28 4.47 -5.55 14.79
C LYS A 28 4.28 -6.07 16.21
N LYS A 29 5.04 -5.52 17.16
CA LYS A 29 4.91 -5.88 18.59
C LYS A 29 3.52 -5.58 19.14
N LYS A 30 2.89 -4.48 18.73
CA LYS A 30 1.52 -4.12 19.15
C LYS A 30 0.45 -4.94 18.44
N PHE A 31 0.67 -5.26 17.16
CA PHE A 31 -0.22 -6.10 16.36
C PHE A 31 -0.25 -7.55 16.86
N ASN A 32 0.88 -8.03 17.39
CA ASN A 32 1.08 -9.39 17.89
C ASN A 32 0.78 -10.44 16.80
N GLY A 33 1.48 -10.29 15.67
CA GLY A 33 1.34 -11.13 14.49
C GLY A 33 2.52 -10.98 13.54
N GLU A 34 2.38 -11.56 12.36
CA GLU A 34 3.41 -11.56 11.33
C GLU A 34 3.12 -10.54 10.23
N PHE A 35 4.17 -9.86 9.79
CA PHE A 35 4.13 -8.98 8.62
C PHE A 35 4.84 -9.68 7.47
N TYR A 36 4.18 -9.70 6.30
CA TYR A 36 4.64 -10.42 5.13
C TYR A 36 4.80 -9.49 3.92
N ILE A 37 5.82 -9.77 3.11
CA ILE A 37 5.96 -9.31 1.72
C ILE A 37 5.99 -10.54 0.80
N THR A 38 5.67 -10.38 -0.47
CA THR A 38 5.77 -11.47 -1.46
C THR A 38 7.14 -11.48 -2.14
N PRO A 39 7.51 -12.57 -2.84
CA PRO A 39 8.75 -12.63 -3.62
C PRO A 39 8.85 -11.51 -4.67
N ALA A 40 7.75 -11.15 -5.34
CA ALA A 40 7.77 -10.01 -6.26
C ALA A 40 8.06 -8.68 -5.56
N VAL A 41 7.48 -8.45 -4.37
CA VAL A 41 7.79 -7.25 -3.56
C VAL A 41 9.23 -7.27 -3.06
N HIS A 42 9.76 -8.43 -2.66
CA HIS A 42 11.17 -8.57 -2.28
C HIS A 42 12.11 -8.22 -3.44
N LEU A 43 11.83 -8.76 -4.64
CA LEU A 43 12.57 -8.45 -5.86
C LEU A 43 12.55 -6.94 -6.17
N GLU A 44 11.39 -6.30 -6.00
CA GLU A 44 11.19 -4.88 -6.26
C GLU A 44 11.89 -3.97 -5.24
N LEU A 45 11.86 -4.32 -3.95
CA LEU A 45 12.38 -3.47 -2.87
C LEU A 45 13.85 -3.73 -2.53
N VAL A 46 14.34 -4.95 -2.74
CA VAL A 46 15.66 -5.38 -2.28
C VAL A 46 16.56 -5.70 -3.46
N GLU A 47 16.23 -6.74 -4.23
CA GLU A 47 17.16 -7.28 -5.23
C GLU A 47 17.45 -6.29 -6.35
N ARG A 48 16.42 -5.68 -6.95
CA ARG A 48 16.64 -4.68 -8.01
C ARG A 48 17.30 -3.41 -7.47
N PRO A 49 16.83 -2.79 -6.37
CA PRO A 49 17.44 -1.56 -5.85
C PRO A 49 18.89 -1.72 -5.37
N LEU A 50 19.29 -2.89 -4.85
CA LEU A 50 20.70 -3.16 -4.49
C LEU A 50 21.65 -3.04 -5.68
N SER A 51 21.19 -3.36 -6.89
CA SER A 51 21.98 -3.20 -8.13
C SER A 51 22.12 -1.73 -8.58
N ILE A 52 21.29 -0.83 -8.04
CA ILE A 52 21.21 0.58 -8.42
C ILE A 52 21.79 1.43 -7.30
N ARG A 53 22.96 2.04 -7.54
CA ARG A 53 23.66 2.86 -6.53
C ARG A 53 22.77 3.86 -5.78
N ARG A 54 21.85 4.52 -6.50
CA ARG A 54 20.93 5.52 -5.94
C ARG A 54 19.99 4.96 -4.87
N PHE A 55 19.54 3.72 -4.99
CA PHE A 55 18.50 3.12 -4.14
C PHE A 55 19.01 2.01 -3.22
N SER A 56 20.33 1.81 -3.22
CA SER A 56 20.95 0.72 -2.47
C SER A 56 20.81 0.87 -0.96
N LEU A 57 20.72 2.09 -0.42
CA LEU A 57 20.56 2.31 1.02
C LEU A 57 19.16 1.91 1.49
N GLU A 58 18.13 2.33 0.76
CA GLU A 58 16.73 1.98 1.01
C GLU A 58 16.54 0.46 0.97
N ALA A 59 17.19 -0.21 0.02
CA ALA A 59 17.20 -1.67 -0.08
C ALA A 59 17.78 -2.35 1.16
N LEU A 60 18.89 -1.81 1.70
CA LEU A 60 19.54 -2.32 2.91
C LEU A 60 18.68 -2.09 4.17
N GLU A 61 17.91 -1.01 4.23
CA GLU A 61 16.96 -0.77 5.31
C GLU A 61 15.85 -1.83 5.32
N VAL A 62 15.32 -2.21 4.15
CA VAL A 62 14.35 -3.32 4.02
C VAL A 62 15.00 -4.67 4.38
N GLU A 63 16.20 -4.95 3.88
CA GLU A 63 16.92 -6.20 4.19
C GLU A 63 17.15 -6.34 5.70
N LYS A 64 17.50 -5.26 6.40
CA LYS A 64 17.61 -5.25 7.86
C LYS A 64 16.31 -5.70 8.53
N LEU A 65 15.15 -5.20 8.11
CA LEU A 65 13.85 -5.59 8.68
C LEU A 65 13.55 -7.07 8.43
N ILE A 66 13.96 -7.62 7.28
CA ILE A 66 13.82 -9.04 6.98
C ILE A 66 14.72 -9.87 7.89
N ARG A 67 16.01 -9.50 8.00
CA ARG A 67 16.98 -10.18 8.88
C ARG A 67 16.56 -10.16 10.35
N GLU A 68 15.97 -9.06 10.81
CA GLU A 68 15.45 -8.91 12.18
C GLU A 68 14.11 -9.61 12.40
N GLY A 69 13.55 -10.26 11.37
CA GLY A 69 12.26 -10.95 11.44
C GLY A 69 11.08 -10.00 11.65
N VAL A 70 11.22 -8.73 11.30
CA VAL A 70 10.11 -7.75 11.29
C VAL A 70 9.23 -8.03 10.07
N LEU A 71 9.83 -8.14 8.89
CA LEU A 71 9.18 -8.59 7.66
C LEU A 71 9.61 -10.03 7.33
N ASN A 72 8.69 -10.84 6.83
CA ASN A 72 8.99 -12.18 6.31
C ASN A 72 8.58 -12.28 4.84
N VAL A 73 9.33 -13.04 4.04
CA VAL A 73 8.93 -13.35 2.66
C VAL A 73 7.92 -14.51 2.68
N TYR A 74 6.78 -14.31 2.02
CA TYR A 74 5.69 -15.27 1.95
C TYR A 74 5.78 -16.10 0.67
N GLU A 75 6.29 -17.33 0.77
CA GLU A 75 6.57 -18.19 -0.39
C GLU A 75 5.34 -18.88 -0.99
N LEU A 76 4.21 -18.95 -0.27
CA LEU A 76 3.01 -19.70 -0.68
C LEU A 76 2.08 -18.85 -1.57
N VAL A 77 2.64 -18.14 -2.54
CA VAL A 77 1.88 -17.27 -3.45
C VAL A 77 1.01 -18.10 -4.38
N PRO A 78 -0.31 -17.86 -4.45
CA PRO A 78 -1.22 -18.59 -5.34
C PRO A 78 -1.14 -18.09 -6.79
N SER A 79 -0.03 -18.39 -7.49
CA SER A 79 0.26 -17.85 -8.84
C SER A 79 -0.85 -18.08 -9.87
N GLY A 80 -1.60 -19.19 -9.75
CA GLY A 80 -2.75 -19.46 -10.62
C GLY A 80 -3.85 -18.38 -10.48
N LYS A 81 -4.19 -18.02 -9.24
CA LYS A 81 -5.20 -17.00 -8.96
C LYS A 81 -4.70 -15.59 -9.27
N VAL A 82 -3.41 -15.32 -9.03
CA VAL A 82 -2.76 -14.06 -9.43
C VAL A 82 -2.89 -13.84 -10.94
N ASN A 83 -2.52 -14.83 -11.75
CA ASN A 83 -2.61 -14.72 -13.22
C ASN A 83 -4.06 -14.60 -13.70
N GLU A 84 -4.99 -15.34 -13.08
CA GLU A 84 -6.43 -15.22 -13.37
C GLU A 84 -6.92 -13.78 -13.19
N LEU A 85 -6.60 -13.15 -12.05
CA LEU A 85 -7.06 -11.81 -11.71
C LEU A 85 -6.38 -10.71 -12.52
N ILE A 86 -5.07 -10.84 -12.82
CA ILE A 86 -4.38 -9.92 -13.74
C ILE A 86 -5.04 -9.96 -15.11
N ASN A 87 -5.30 -11.16 -15.64
CA ASN A 87 -5.97 -11.29 -16.92
C ASN A 87 -7.37 -10.67 -16.88
N LEU A 88 -8.14 -10.90 -15.82
CA LEU A 88 -9.46 -10.31 -15.66
C LEU A 88 -9.41 -8.77 -15.65
N ALA A 89 -8.47 -8.18 -14.90
CA ALA A 89 -8.28 -6.73 -14.82
C ALA A 89 -7.85 -6.13 -16.17
N ASN A 90 -6.80 -6.68 -16.81
CA ASN A 90 -6.27 -6.12 -18.05
C ASN A 90 -7.26 -6.26 -19.23
N HIS A 91 -8.16 -7.24 -19.19
CA HIS A 91 -9.24 -7.38 -20.18
C HIS A 91 -10.54 -6.64 -19.80
N SER A 92 -10.49 -5.80 -18.76
CA SER A 92 -11.64 -4.96 -18.35
C SER A 92 -11.64 -3.58 -19.04
N PHE A 93 -10.48 -3.10 -19.51
CA PHE A 93 -10.36 -1.75 -20.08
C PHE A 93 -9.60 -1.73 -21.41
N PHE A 94 -10.05 -0.90 -22.35
CA PHE A 94 -9.51 -0.86 -23.70
C PHE A 94 -9.33 0.57 -24.22
N ILE A 95 -8.29 0.78 -25.03
CA ILE A 95 -8.10 1.99 -25.84
C ILE A 95 -7.92 1.57 -27.30
N ASN A 96 -8.76 2.09 -28.19
CA ASN A 96 -8.74 1.78 -29.62
C ASN A 96 -8.77 0.26 -29.90
N GLY A 97 -9.57 -0.48 -29.13
CA GLY A 97 -9.72 -1.95 -29.26
C GLY A 97 -8.57 -2.78 -28.69
N LYS A 98 -7.56 -2.18 -28.04
CA LYS A 98 -6.47 -2.89 -27.36
C LYS A 98 -6.65 -2.84 -25.84
N SER A 99 -6.42 -3.96 -25.17
CA SER A 99 -6.44 -4.05 -23.71
C SER A 99 -5.39 -3.14 -23.06
N LEU A 100 -5.70 -2.63 -21.88
CA LEU A 100 -4.76 -1.86 -21.07
C LEU A 100 -4.14 -2.75 -20.00
N ASP A 101 -2.82 -2.74 -19.93
CA ASP A 101 -2.10 -3.31 -18.78
C ASP A 101 -2.18 -2.31 -17.63
N ILE A 102 -3.15 -2.52 -16.75
CA ILE A 102 -3.47 -1.60 -15.65
C ILE A 102 -2.85 -2.00 -14.31
N LEU A 103 -2.55 -3.29 -14.11
CA LEU A 103 -2.02 -3.82 -12.86
C LEU A 103 -0.63 -4.43 -13.04
N GLN A 104 0.21 -4.30 -12.01
CA GLN A 104 1.51 -4.96 -11.93
C GLN A 104 1.41 -6.27 -11.14
N SER A 105 2.31 -7.22 -11.43
CA SER A 105 2.31 -8.53 -10.77
C SER A 105 2.60 -8.46 -9.27
N GLY A 106 3.46 -7.54 -8.83
CA GLY A 106 3.85 -7.40 -7.41
C GLY A 106 2.68 -7.04 -6.50
N GLU A 107 1.90 -6.04 -6.88
CA GLU A 107 0.67 -5.62 -6.19
C GLU A 107 -0.32 -6.77 -6.09
N MET A 108 -0.45 -7.54 -7.19
CA MET A 108 -1.40 -8.63 -7.27
C MET A 108 -1.01 -9.84 -6.42
N GLU A 109 0.28 -10.19 -6.37
CA GLU A 109 0.76 -11.26 -5.49
C GLU A 109 0.40 -10.96 -4.03
N SER A 110 0.62 -9.72 -3.58
CA SER A 110 0.40 -9.31 -2.20
C SER A 110 -1.07 -9.42 -1.80
N ILE A 111 -1.98 -8.87 -2.60
CA ILE A 111 -3.40 -8.86 -2.24
C ILE A 111 -4.07 -10.23 -2.38
N VAL A 112 -3.65 -11.05 -3.35
CA VAL A 112 -4.19 -12.42 -3.47
C VAL A 112 -3.66 -13.30 -2.33
N SER A 113 -2.40 -13.11 -1.91
CA SER A 113 -1.87 -13.78 -0.71
C SER A 113 -2.63 -13.33 0.54
N ALA A 114 -2.95 -12.04 0.65
CA ALA A 114 -3.75 -11.51 1.76
C ALA A 114 -5.17 -12.11 1.79
N LEU A 115 -5.81 -12.25 0.64
CA LEU A 115 -7.11 -12.91 0.47
C LEU A 115 -7.07 -14.38 0.89
N GLN A 116 -6.06 -15.14 0.45
CA GLN A 116 -5.91 -16.56 0.79
C GLN A 116 -5.80 -16.77 2.31
N GLU A 117 -5.12 -15.84 2.98
CA GLU A 117 -4.83 -15.91 4.41
C GLU A 117 -5.84 -15.17 5.29
N ASP A 118 -6.96 -14.69 4.72
CA ASP A 118 -7.99 -13.91 5.40
C ASP A 118 -7.38 -12.78 6.26
N SER A 119 -6.57 -11.95 5.61
CA SER A 119 -5.70 -10.99 6.28
C SER A 119 -5.71 -9.62 5.61
N PRO A 120 -5.48 -8.53 6.38
CA PRO A 120 -5.35 -7.20 5.81
C PRO A 120 -4.09 -7.06 4.94
N ILE A 121 -4.16 -6.17 3.96
CA ILE A 121 -3.02 -5.71 3.19
C ILE A 121 -2.77 -4.23 3.42
N VAL A 122 -1.50 -3.85 3.47
CA VAL A 122 -1.05 -2.47 3.42
C VAL A 122 -0.69 -2.14 1.97
N MET A 123 -1.38 -1.16 1.38
CA MET A 123 -1.21 -0.76 -0.03
C MET A 123 -1.57 0.72 -0.23
N ASP A 124 -0.74 1.44 -0.98
CA ASP A 124 -0.95 2.87 -1.30
C ASP A 124 -1.45 3.10 -2.72
N GLU A 125 -1.46 2.07 -3.57
CA GLU A 125 -1.77 2.24 -5.00
C GLU A 125 -3.27 2.55 -5.21
N ARG A 126 -3.52 3.69 -5.86
CA ARG A 126 -4.87 4.25 -6.06
C ARG A 126 -5.69 3.53 -7.12
N THR A 127 -5.08 3.15 -8.24
CA THR A 127 -5.66 2.42 -9.38
C THR A 127 -6.29 1.10 -8.93
N LEU A 128 -5.54 0.23 -8.25
CA LEU A 128 -5.97 -1.07 -7.76
C LEU A 128 -7.04 -0.91 -6.69
N ARG A 129 -6.83 0.00 -5.73
CA ARG A 129 -7.84 0.30 -4.71
C ARG A 129 -9.16 0.78 -5.34
N LEU A 130 -9.09 1.71 -6.29
CA LEU A 130 -10.29 2.20 -6.98
C LEU A 130 -10.97 1.09 -7.78
N LEU A 131 -10.20 0.21 -8.43
CA LEU A 131 -10.76 -0.91 -9.17
C LEU A 131 -11.47 -1.92 -8.24
N ILE A 132 -10.96 -2.13 -7.02
CA ILE A 132 -11.57 -3.00 -6.02
C ILE A 132 -12.82 -2.36 -5.42
N GLU A 133 -12.73 -1.10 -4.99
CA GLU A 133 -13.78 -0.41 -4.23
C GLU A 133 -14.88 0.18 -5.11
N ASN A 134 -14.53 0.73 -6.27
CA ASN A 134 -15.44 1.41 -7.18
C ASN A 134 -15.01 1.23 -8.66
N PRO A 135 -15.20 0.02 -9.23
CA PRO A 135 -14.80 -0.28 -10.60
C PRO A 135 -15.49 0.61 -11.65
N THR A 136 -16.64 1.21 -11.33
CA THR A 136 -17.35 2.12 -12.24
C THR A 136 -16.63 3.44 -12.46
N GLU A 137 -15.97 3.98 -11.43
CA GLU A 137 -15.21 5.24 -11.55
C GLU A 137 -13.86 5.05 -12.24
N MET A 138 -13.36 3.82 -12.29
CA MET A 138 -12.06 3.48 -12.86
C MET A 138 -11.90 3.95 -14.31
N LYS A 139 -12.96 3.83 -15.13
CA LYS A 139 -12.97 4.35 -16.50
C LYS A 139 -12.57 5.83 -16.55
N SER A 140 -13.22 6.67 -15.73
CA SER A 140 -12.98 8.11 -15.72
C SER A 140 -11.56 8.47 -15.29
N LEU A 141 -10.96 7.68 -14.39
CA LEU A 141 -9.58 7.84 -13.97
C LEU A 141 -8.61 7.50 -15.10
N LEU A 142 -8.84 6.38 -15.80
CA LEU A 142 -8.02 5.97 -16.94
C LEU A 142 -8.10 6.96 -18.09
N GLU A 143 -9.29 7.50 -18.40
CA GLU A 143 -9.48 8.51 -19.44
C GLU A 143 -8.68 9.79 -19.14
N LYS A 144 -8.70 10.25 -17.88
CA LYS A 144 -7.90 11.38 -17.43
C LYS A 144 -6.40 11.10 -17.52
N ARG A 145 -5.97 9.89 -17.14
CA ARG A 145 -4.55 9.47 -17.14
C ARG A 145 -4.00 9.38 -18.56
N PHE A 146 -4.75 8.78 -19.48
CA PHE A 146 -4.30 8.53 -20.86
C PHE A 146 -4.70 9.62 -21.85
N GLN A 147 -5.54 10.58 -21.44
CA GLN A 147 -6.12 11.63 -22.30
C GLN A 147 -6.78 11.06 -23.56
N LYS A 148 -7.46 9.91 -23.40
CA LYS A 148 -8.11 9.15 -24.47
C LYS A 148 -9.40 8.54 -23.93
N ASN A 149 -10.36 8.27 -24.82
CA ASN A 149 -11.56 7.52 -24.47
C ASN A 149 -11.19 6.08 -24.10
N VAL A 150 -11.79 5.57 -23.03
CA VAL A 150 -11.56 4.21 -22.54
C VAL A 150 -12.88 3.45 -22.60
N ASP A 151 -12.85 2.31 -23.29
CA ASP A 151 -13.96 1.35 -23.26
C ASP A 151 -13.81 0.45 -22.03
N CYS A 152 -14.92 0.12 -21.38
CA CYS A 152 -14.95 -0.68 -20.16
C CYS A 152 -15.91 -1.86 -20.30
N ASP A 153 -15.38 -3.06 -20.07
CA ASP A 153 -16.18 -4.26 -19.85
C ASP A 153 -16.55 -4.33 -18.36
N ILE A 154 -17.70 -3.75 -18.04
CA ILE A 154 -18.12 -3.56 -16.65
C ILE A 154 -18.36 -4.88 -15.91
N GLU A 155 -18.75 -5.94 -16.63
CA GLU A 155 -19.00 -7.25 -16.02
C GLU A 155 -17.69 -7.88 -15.53
N LYS A 156 -16.62 -7.78 -16.33
CA LYS A 156 -15.28 -8.20 -15.90
C LYS A 156 -14.73 -7.35 -14.76
N ALA A 157 -14.91 -6.03 -14.84
CA ALA A 157 -14.46 -5.12 -13.78
C ALA A 157 -15.16 -5.42 -12.44
N LYS A 158 -16.46 -5.69 -12.47
CA LYS A 158 -17.23 -6.12 -11.28
C LYS A 158 -16.83 -7.50 -10.78
N ALA A 159 -16.56 -8.45 -11.68
CA ALA A 159 -16.09 -9.78 -11.31
C ALA A 159 -14.72 -9.71 -10.61
N PHE A 160 -13.83 -8.84 -11.08
CA PHE A 160 -12.55 -8.56 -10.44
C PHE A 160 -12.75 -7.97 -9.03
N SER A 161 -13.52 -6.87 -8.94
CA SER A 161 -13.83 -6.20 -7.67
C SER A 161 -14.41 -7.19 -6.65
N LYS A 162 -15.42 -7.97 -7.04
CA LYS A 162 -16.05 -8.98 -6.18
C LYS A 162 -15.07 -10.03 -5.66
N SER A 163 -14.02 -10.36 -6.41
CA SER A 163 -13.03 -11.34 -6.00
C SER A 163 -12.09 -10.84 -4.91
N LEU A 164 -12.01 -9.52 -4.69
CA LEU A 164 -11.06 -8.88 -3.77
C LEU A 164 -11.73 -7.98 -2.71
N GLN A 165 -13.05 -7.76 -2.80
CA GLN A 165 -13.80 -6.85 -1.91
C GLN A 165 -13.68 -7.18 -0.42
N GLU A 166 -13.34 -8.44 -0.08
CA GLU A 166 -13.28 -8.90 1.31
C GLU A 166 -11.92 -8.62 1.96
N VAL A 167 -10.90 -8.22 1.18
CA VAL A 167 -9.56 -7.95 1.71
C VAL A 167 -9.54 -6.55 2.34
N PRO A 168 -9.31 -6.41 3.65
CA PRO A 168 -9.18 -5.09 4.26
C PRO A 168 -7.90 -4.40 3.77
N ILE A 169 -8.04 -3.22 3.19
CA ILE A 169 -6.91 -2.40 2.71
C ILE A 169 -6.60 -1.33 3.75
N ILE A 170 -5.33 -1.21 4.10
CA ILE A 170 -4.78 -0.17 4.98
C ILE A 170 -3.74 0.60 4.19
N ARG A 171 -3.68 1.93 4.33
CA ARG A 171 -2.63 2.74 3.69
C ARG A 171 -1.46 2.99 4.63
N SER A 172 -0.30 3.34 4.07
CA SER A 172 0.85 3.80 4.86
C SER A 172 0.48 5.00 5.75
N ILE A 173 -0.31 5.95 5.24
CA ILE A 173 -0.79 7.10 6.03
C ILE A 173 -1.65 6.70 7.22
N GLU A 174 -2.42 5.63 7.09
CA GLU A 174 -3.23 5.10 8.19
C GLU A 174 -2.37 4.36 9.21
N LEU A 175 -1.32 3.65 8.79
CA LEU A 175 -0.32 3.09 9.72
C LEU A 175 0.39 4.17 10.53
N ILE A 176 0.70 5.31 9.91
CA ILE A 176 1.30 6.46 10.59
C ILE A 176 0.32 7.04 11.60
N ALA A 177 -0.96 7.21 11.22
CA ALA A 177 -2.01 7.66 12.12
C ALA A 177 -2.21 6.72 13.32
N VAL A 178 -2.17 5.40 13.10
CA VAL A 178 -2.21 4.40 14.17
C VAL A 178 -0.99 4.50 15.07
N SER A 179 0.20 4.69 14.50
CA SER A 179 1.45 4.87 15.27
C SER A 179 1.39 6.09 16.19
N TYR A 180 0.83 7.20 15.69
CA TYR A 180 0.56 8.39 16.49
C TYR A 180 -0.41 8.08 17.65
N ARG A 181 -1.55 7.43 17.37
CA ARG A 181 -2.53 7.06 18.41
C ARG A 181 -1.96 6.13 19.48
N LEU A 182 -1.05 5.25 19.09
CA LEU A 182 -0.35 4.34 20.01
C LEU A 182 0.74 5.03 20.84
N GLY A 183 0.98 6.33 20.63
CA GLY A 183 1.99 7.11 21.32
C GLY A 183 3.43 6.80 20.89
N LEU A 184 3.62 6.09 19.77
CA LEU A 184 4.95 5.71 19.27
C LEU A 184 5.76 6.90 18.78
N LEU A 185 5.11 8.04 18.56
CA LEU A 185 5.68 9.27 18.01
C LEU A 185 5.72 10.42 19.02
N ASN A 186 5.37 10.17 20.28
CA ASN A 186 5.24 11.21 21.30
C ASN A 186 6.56 11.98 21.56
N ASN A 187 7.70 11.32 21.36
CA ASN A 187 9.03 11.90 21.49
C ASN A 187 9.35 12.94 20.40
N TYR A 188 8.58 12.99 19.32
CA TYR A 188 8.73 13.99 18.26
C TYR A 188 7.77 15.18 18.42
N ILE A 189 6.90 15.19 19.45
CA ILE A 189 5.98 16.30 19.69
C ILE A 189 6.81 17.50 20.18
N PRO A 190 6.88 18.61 19.42
CA PRO A 190 7.58 19.80 19.87
C PRO A 190 6.84 20.45 21.05
N GLU A 191 7.59 21.17 21.88
CA GLU A 191 7.01 21.95 22.98
C GLU A 191 6.09 23.06 22.46
N GLY A 192 4.99 23.31 23.16
CA GLY A 192 4.01 24.35 22.81
C GLY A 192 2.59 23.82 22.67
N LYS A 193 1.63 24.75 22.54
CA LYS A 193 0.19 24.42 22.50
C LYS A 193 -0.22 23.62 21.27
N ASP A 194 0.50 23.79 20.15
CA ASP A 194 0.14 23.19 18.85
C ASP A 194 1.06 22.05 18.42
N GLY A 195 1.90 21.53 19.32
CA GLY A 195 2.94 20.58 18.95
C GLY A 195 2.41 19.29 18.32
N GLN A 196 1.26 18.80 18.81
CA GLN A 196 0.58 17.64 18.21
C GLN A 196 0.15 17.89 16.75
N SER A 197 -0.36 19.08 16.47
CA SER A 197 -0.79 19.47 15.12
C SER A 197 0.40 19.58 14.18
N VAL A 198 1.48 20.22 14.63
CA VAL A 198 2.73 20.34 13.87
C VAL A 198 3.32 18.97 13.54
N LEU A 199 3.33 18.04 14.51
CA LEU A 199 3.80 16.68 14.28
C LEU A 199 2.95 15.96 13.23
N LEU A 200 1.62 15.95 13.39
CA LEU A 200 0.72 15.28 12.45
C LEU A 200 0.84 15.84 11.03
N ASP A 201 0.92 17.17 10.90
CA ASP A 201 1.14 17.82 9.62
C ASP A 201 2.46 17.36 8.98
N SER A 202 3.55 17.40 9.75
CA SER A 202 4.87 16.95 9.29
C SER A 202 4.86 15.49 8.81
N LEU A 203 4.21 14.60 9.57
CA LEU A 203 4.16 13.17 9.26
C LEU A 203 3.35 12.87 7.99
N PHE A 204 2.17 13.50 7.84
CA PHE A 204 1.27 13.23 6.73
C PHE A 204 1.74 13.87 5.42
N TRP A 205 2.28 15.08 5.46
CA TRP A 205 2.91 15.67 4.29
C TRP A 205 4.17 14.90 3.88
N ALA A 206 4.98 14.41 4.82
CA ALA A 206 6.09 13.53 4.52
C ALA A 206 5.62 12.23 3.81
N ALA A 207 4.54 11.60 4.26
CA ALA A 207 3.97 10.42 3.59
C ALA A 207 3.46 10.74 2.18
N LYS A 208 2.73 11.86 2.02
CA LYS A 208 2.23 12.31 0.71
C LYS A 208 3.37 12.55 -0.28
N TYR A 209 4.42 13.24 0.14
CA TYR A 209 5.59 13.50 -0.70
C TYR A 209 6.50 12.27 -0.86
N GLY A 210 6.41 11.31 0.06
CA GLY A 210 7.10 10.03 0.01
C GLY A 210 6.48 9.00 -0.94
N GLY A 211 5.27 9.23 -1.44
CA GLY A 211 4.62 8.37 -2.44
C GLY A 211 3.19 7.94 -2.11
N CYS A 212 2.69 8.21 -0.90
CA CYS A 212 1.31 7.86 -0.54
C CYS A 212 0.30 8.61 -1.40
N ALA A 213 -0.58 7.88 -2.08
CA ALA A 213 -1.68 8.46 -2.84
C ALA A 213 -2.78 9.00 -1.90
N VAL A 214 -2.59 10.22 -1.41
CA VAL A 214 -3.51 10.92 -0.51
C VAL A 214 -3.71 12.38 -0.95
N THR A 215 -4.93 12.88 -0.84
CA THR A 215 -5.30 14.28 -1.12
C THR A 215 -5.04 15.19 0.08
N GLN A 216 -5.01 16.50 -0.14
CA GLN A 216 -4.88 17.46 0.96
C GLN A 216 -6.12 17.42 1.87
N ASP A 217 -7.31 17.27 1.29
CA ASP A 217 -8.56 17.19 2.06
C ASP A 217 -8.57 15.98 2.99
N GLU A 218 -8.10 14.81 2.52
CA GLU A 218 -7.94 13.61 3.36
C GLU A 218 -6.95 13.85 4.52
N ILE A 219 -5.83 14.54 4.27
CA ILE A 219 -4.85 14.86 5.33
C ILE A 219 -5.50 15.73 6.42
N GLU A 220 -6.24 16.77 6.03
CA GLU A 220 -6.89 17.67 6.99
C GLU A 220 -8.01 16.96 7.76
N GLU A 221 -8.77 16.07 7.12
CA GLU A 221 -9.77 15.25 7.78
C GLU A 221 -9.13 14.31 8.82
N MET A 222 -8.07 13.60 8.44
CA MET A 222 -7.33 12.70 9.35
C MET A 222 -6.75 13.47 10.55
N LYS A 223 -6.14 14.64 10.33
CA LYS A 223 -5.64 15.51 11.40
C LYS A 223 -6.74 15.91 12.36
N LYS A 224 -7.88 16.36 11.82
CA LYS A 224 -9.03 16.78 12.63
C LYS A 224 -9.54 15.64 13.50
N GLU A 225 -9.65 14.42 12.98
CA GLU A 225 -10.08 13.26 13.78
C GLU A 225 -9.06 12.85 14.86
N LEU A 226 -7.76 12.97 14.59
CA LEU A 226 -6.71 12.59 15.54
C LEU A 226 -6.50 13.60 16.66
N LEU A 227 -6.79 14.89 16.40
CA LEU A 227 -6.70 15.95 17.40
C LEU A 227 -7.95 16.07 18.27
N LYS A 228 -9.04 15.39 17.93
CA LYS A 228 -10.18 15.23 18.83
C LYS A 228 -9.78 14.31 19.98
N LYS A 229 -9.86 14.83 21.20
CA LYS A 229 -9.68 14.06 22.43
C LYS A 229 -10.84 13.12 22.66
#